data_AF-E9I501-F1
#
_entry.id   AF-E9I501-F1
#
_cell.length_a   1.000
_cell.length_b   1.000
_cell.length_c   1.000
_cell.angle_alpha   90.00
_cell.angle_beta   90.00
_cell.angle_gamma   90.00
#
_symmetry.space_group_name_H-M   'P 1'
#
loop_
_entity.id
_entity.type
_entity.pdbx_description
1 polymer ?
#
loop_
_entity_poly.entity_id
_entity_poly.type
_entity_poly.pdbx_seq_one_letter_code
_entity_poly.pdbx_strand_id
1 'polypeptide(L)'
;WLEIGVRNTAIARQLDLTIYTGTFSVMTLADINGVQQQIYLAFDANNNRLLPAPKYFWKLIHDPISNTATAVIGINNPYLNPVTPGDVICPDVCDQIPWVTSAISQLTNIAKGYTFCCTAAELHKAISFAPNLDVPLFV
;
A
#
# COMPACT_ATOMS: atom_id res chain seq x y z
N TRP A 1 0.23 6.55 10.60
CA TRP A 1 1.66 6.60 10.93
C TRP A 1 2.55 6.84 9.73
N LEU A 2 2.40 6.07 8.63
CA LEU A 2 3.19 6.26 7.39
C LEU A 2 3.35 7.72 6.97
N GLU A 3 2.26 8.48 6.82
CA GLU A 3 2.38 9.85 6.31
C GLU A 3 3.13 10.79 7.27
N ILE A 4 3.01 10.60 8.58
CA ILE A 4 3.79 11.35 9.57
C ILE A 4 5.26 10.93 9.47
N GLY A 5 5.53 9.62 9.35
CA GLY A 5 6.87 9.10 9.16
C GLY A 5 7.55 9.64 7.91
N VAL A 6 6.86 9.67 6.76
CA VAL A 6 7.38 10.27 5.52
C VAL A 6 7.70 11.75 5.72
N ARG A 7 6.80 12.53 6.35
CA ARG A 7 7.03 13.95 6.66
C ARG A 7 8.23 14.15 7.58
N ASN A 8 8.35 13.33 8.63
CA ASN A 8 9.47 13.39 9.57
C ASN A 8 10.79 13.04 8.88
N THR A 9 10.82 12.01 8.03
CA THR A 9 11.99 11.64 7.24
C THR A 9 12.39 12.76 6.29
N ALA A 10 11.43 13.37 5.59
CA ALA A 10 11.68 14.49 4.69
C ALA A 10 12.26 15.70 5.43
N ILE A 11 11.70 16.07 6.59
CA ILE A 11 12.20 17.17 7.42
C ILE A 11 13.60 16.88 7.96
N ALA A 12 13.81 15.69 8.54
CA ALA A 12 15.07 15.32 9.17
C ALA A 12 16.24 15.26 8.17
N ARG A 13 15.94 14.90 6.91
CA ARG A 13 16.93 14.76 5.84
C ARG A 13 16.93 15.93 4.86
N GLN A 14 16.07 16.94 5.07
CA GLN A 14 15.89 18.11 4.19
C GLN A 14 15.62 17.71 2.72
N LEU A 15 14.68 16.80 2.51
CA LEU A 15 14.36 16.25 1.19
C LEU A 15 13.05 16.82 0.62
N ASP A 16 13.07 17.08 -0.68
CA ASP A 16 11.88 17.34 -1.48
C ASP A 16 11.41 16.05 -2.15
N LEU A 17 10.47 15.35 -1.49
CA LEU A 17 9.98 14.06 -1.96
C LEU A 17 8.80 14.22 -2.93
N THR A 18 8.81 13.44 -4.01
CA THR A 18 7.63 13.23 -4.87
C THR A 18 6.85 12.03 -4.37
N ILE A 19 5.57 12.23 -4.09
CA ILE A 19 4.69 11.21 -3.50
C ILE A 19 3.59 10.85 -4.47
N TYR A 20 3.58 9.61 -4.95
CA TYR A 20 2.46 9.06 -5.69
C TYR A 20 1.61 8.20 -4.75
N THR A 21 0.30 8.24 -4.89
CA THR A 21 -0.60 7.45 -4.05
C THR A 21 -1.79 6.97 -4.86
N GLY A 22 -2.32 5.83 -4.49
CA GLY A 22 -3.48 5.28 -5.14
C GLY A 22 -4.03 4.06 -4.41
N THR A 23 -4.98 3.44 -5.07
CA THR A 23 -5.64 2.21 -4.61
C THR A 23 -5.50 1.13 -5.67
N PHE A 24 -5.63 -0.14 -5.28
CA PHE A 24 -5.66 -1.24 -6.22
C PHE A 24 -6.63 -2.35 -5.80
N SER A 25 -7.34 -2.89 -6.80
CA SER A 25 -8.37 -3.92 -6.65
C SER A 25 -9.55 -3.51 -5.74
N VAL A 26 -10.59 -4.33 -5.70
CA VAL A 26 -11.79 -4.15 -4.85
C VAL A 26 -11.72 -5.15 -3.71
N MET A 27 -11.91 -4.68 -2.46
CA MET A 27 -11.99 -5.55 -1.29
C MET A 27 -13.16 -6.53 -1.44
N THR A 28 -12.97 -7.76 -0.96
CA THR A 28 -14.04 -8.74 -0.81
C THR A 28 -14.21 -9.17 0.64
N LEU A 29 -15.45 -9.48 1.02
CA LEU A 29 -15.78 -10.14 2.29
C LEU A 29 -16.75 -11.30 2.04
N ALA A 30 -16.72 -12.31 2.89
CA ALA A 30 -17.65 -13.43 2.82
C ALA A 30 -19.08 -12.97 3.17
N ASP A 31 -20.07 -13.37 2.38
CA ASP A 31 -21.48 -13.28 2.75
C ASP A 31 -21.89 -14.40 3.73
N ILE A 32 -23.18 -14.47 4.07
CA ILE A 32 -23.74 -15.47 4.99
C ILE A 32 -23.54 -16.92 4.49
N ASN A 33 -23.30 -17.13 3.20
CA ASN A 33 -23.04 -18.44 2.60
C ASN A 33 -21.54 -18.72 2.45
N GLY A 34 -20.67 -17.85 2.94
CA GLY A 34 -19.23 -17.98 2.82
C GLY A 34 -18.67 -17.54 1.46
N VAL A 35 -19.49 -16.96 0.58
CA VAL A 35 -19.06 -16.56 -0.78
C VAL A 35 -18.46 -15.15 -0.72
N GLN A 36 -17.29 -14.97 -1.33
CA GLN A 36 -16.62 -13.66 -1.39
C GLN A 36 -17.40 -12.69 -2.28
N GLN A 37 -17.86 -11.59 -1.69
CA GLN A 37 -18.56 -10.51 -2.36
C GLN A 37 -17.70 -9.25 -2.37
N GLN A 38 -17.64 -8.59 -3.53
CA GLN A 38 -16.98 -7.29 -3.65
C GLN A 38 -17.74 -6.22 -2.86
N ILE A 39 -16.99 -5.37 -2.16
CA ILE A 39 -17.55 -4.32 -1.31
C ILE A 39 -17.56 -2.97 -2.04
N TYR A 40 -18.74 -2.34 -2.07
CA TYR A 40 -18.97 -1.02 -2.64
C TYR A 40 -19.66 -0.13 -1.61
N LEU A 41 -19.23 1.12 -1.55
CA LEU A 41 -19.71 2.13 -0.60
C LEU A 41 -20.92 2.92 -1.12
N ALA A 42 -21.21 2.83 -2.42
CA ALA A 42 -22.32 3.52 -3.05
C ALA A 42 -22.86 2.75 -4.28
N PHE A 43 -24.17 2.89 -4.48
CA PHE A 43 -24.93 2.30 -5.59
C PHE A 43 -25.84 3.37 -6.21
N ASP A 44 -26.11 3.28 -7.51
CA ASP A 44 -27.10 4.13 -8.18
C ASP A 44 -28.53 3.61 -7.99
N ALA A 45 -29.52 4.33 -8.55
CA ALA A 45 -30.93 3.96 -8.48
C ALA A 45 -31.27 2.62 -9.15
N ASN A 46 -30.41 2.12 -10.05
CA ASN A 46 -30.55 0.84 -10.73
C ASN A 46 -29.71 -0.26 -10.05
N ASN A 47 -29.19 -0.01 -8.85
CA ASN A 47 -28.32 -0.90 -8.10
C ASN A 47 -26.97 -1.19 -8.77
N ASN A 48 -26.51 -0.31 -9.67
CA ASN A 48 -25.16 -0.41 -10.22
C ASN A 48 -24.15 0.06 -9.18
N ARG A 49 -23.04 -0.65 -9.13
CA ARG A 49 -21.89 -0.39 -8.25
C ARG A 49 -21.16 0.88 -8.69
N LEU A 50 -21.05 1.88 -7.80
CA LEU A 50 -20.43 3.16 -8.13
C LEU A 50 -19.06 3.37 -7.47
N LEU A 51 -18.96 3.13 -6.16
CA LEU A 51 -17.77 3.47 -5.39
C LEU A 51 -17.16 2.20 -4.76
N PRO A 52 -16.12 1.60 -5.36
CA PRO A 52 -15.49 0.41 -4.80
C PRO A 52 -14.73 0.74 -3.52
N ALA A 53 -14.85 -0.13 -2.50
CA ALA A 53 -13.90 -0.13 -1.39
C ALA A 53 -12.60 -0.80 -1.86
N PRO A 54 -11.45 -0.12 -1.78
CA PRO A 54 -10.21 -0.65 -2.34
C PRO A 54 -9.70 -1.84 -1.53
N LYS A 55 -9.08 -2.85 -2.16
CA LYS A 55 -8.37 -3.93 -1.42
C LYS A 55 -7.03 -3.43 -0.87
N TYR A 56 -6.33 -2.61 -1.64
CA TYR A 56 -5.02 -2.07 -1.28
C TYR A 56 -5.01 -0.54 -1.34
N PHE A 57 -4.35 0.08 -0.38
CA PHE A 57 -3.85 1.45 -0.48
C PHE A 57 -2.35 1.41 -0.67
N TRP A 58 -1.80 2.24 -1.55
CA TRP A 58 -0.36 2.29 -1.76
C TRP A 58 0.14 3.73 -1.85
N LYS A 59 1.42 3.90 -1.48
CA LYS A 59 2.16 5.14 -1.63
C LYS A 59 3.56 4.81 -2.14
N LEU A 60 3.97 5.45 -3.23
CA LEU A 60 5.34 5.41 -3.74
C LEU A 60 6.02 6.71 -3.34
N ILE A 61 7.09 6.59 -2.56
CA ILE A 61 7.90 7.69 -2.04
C ILE A 61 9.15 7.76 -2.91
N HIS A 62 9.31 8.83 -3.68
CA HIS A 62 10.44 9.03 -4.59
C HIS A 62 11.23 10.27 -4.15
N ASP A 63 12.52 10.10 -3.90
CA ASP A 63 13.47 11.21 -3.82
C ASP A 63 14.07 11.44 -5.21
N PRO A 64 13.70 12.53 -5.92
CA PRO A 64 14.18 12.79 -7.27
C PRO A 64 15.66 13.19 -7.32
N ILE A 65 16.25 13.67 -6.23
CA ILE A 65 17.65 14.13 -6.21
C ILE A 65 18.60 12.93 -6.14
N SER A 66 18.37 12.02 -5.18
CA SER A 66 19.13 10.76 -5.10
C SER A 66 18.65 9.70 -6.10
N ASN A 67 17.51 9.96 -6.74
CA ASN A 67 16.81 9.05 -7.63
C ASN A 67 16.58 7.68 -6.99
N THR A 68 15.98 7.67 -5.80
CA THR A 68 15.64 6.47 -5.03
C THR A 68 14.15 6.43 -4.73
N ALA A 69 13.54 5.25 -4.69
CA ALA A 69 12.11 5.13 -4.40
C ALA A 69 11.75 3.86 -3.65
N THR A 70 10.74 3.97 -2.79
CA THR A 70 10.18 2.86 -2.00
C THR A 70 8.66 2.94 -2.03
N ALA A 71 8.00 1.81 -2.28
CA ALA A 71 6.55 1.68 -2.16
C ALA A 71 6.18 1.11 -0.78
N VAL A 72 5.12 1.65 -0.17
CA VAL A 72 4.49 1.09 1.03
C VAL A 72 3.02 0.82 0.73
N ILE A 73 2.56 -0.40 1.03
CA ILE A 73 1.24 -0.91 0.66
C ILE A 73 0.54 -1.42 1.91
N GLY A 74 -0.69 -0.95 2.14
CA GLY A 74 -1.56 -1.43 3.22
C GLY A 74 -2.73 -2.24 2.68
N ILE A 75 -3.07 -3.33 3.35
CA ILE A 75 -4.26 -4.14 3.05
C ILE A 75 -5.46 -3.54 3.77
N ASN A 76 -6.49 -3.17 3.01
CA ASN A 76 -7.75 -2.68 3.53
C ASN A 76 -8.71 -3.85 3.72
N ASN A 77 -8.51 -4.65 4.77
CA ASN A 77 -9.49 -5.65 5.20
C ASN A 77 -9.45 -5.79 6.73
N PRO A 78 -10.46 -5.29 7.46
CA PRO A 78 -10.49 -5.34 8.93
C PRO A 78 -10.70 -6.75 9.49
N TYR A 79 -11.11 -7.71 8.65
CA TYR A 79 -11.33 -9.11 9.02
C TYR A 79 -10.24 -10.05 8.48
N LEU A 80 -9.16 -9.49 7.94
CA LEU A 80 -8.03 -10.28 7.44
C LEU A 80 -7.45 -11.10 8.60
N ASN A 81 -7.50 -12.42 8.52
CA ASN A 81 -6.82 -13.31 9.47
C ASN A 81 -6.86 -14.77 8.95
N PRO A 82 -5.72 -15.41 8.65
CA PRO A 82 -4.36 -14.88 8.59
C PRO A 82 -4.10 -14.06 7.30
N VAL A 83 -2.92 -13.45 7.19
CA VAL A 83 -2.40 -12.95 5.91
C VAL A 83 -1.84 -14.13 5.12
N THR A 84 -2.19 -14.23 3.83
CA THR A 84 -1.70 -15.28 2.95
C THR A 84 -0.64 -14.75 1.98
N PRO A 85 0.20 -15.61 1.37
CA PRO A 85 1.14 -15.17 0.34
C PRO A 85 0.47 -14.44 -0.84
N GLY A 86 -0.78 -14.77 -1.16
CA GLY A 86 -1.55 -14.11 -2.22
C GLY A 86 -2.02 -12.69 -1.86
N ASP A 87 -1.92 -12.29 -0.60
CA ASP A 87 -2.24 -10.93 -0.17
C ASP A 87 -1.06 -9.97 -0.35
N VAL A 88 0.17 -10.50 -0.39
CA VAL A 88 1.41 -9.74 -0.56
C VAL A 88 1.80 -9.76 -2.04
N ILE A 89 1.49 -8.67 -2.75
CA ILE A 89 1.50 -8.61 -4.22
C ILE A 89 2.89 -8.38 -4.84
N CYS A 90 3.93 -8.29 -4.03
CA CYS A 90 5.32 -8.05 -4.43
C CYS A 90 6.28 -8.64 -3.39
N PRO A 91 7.57 -8.81 -3.69
CA PRO A 91 8.57 -9.14 -2.68
C PRO A 91 8.62 -8.07 -1.57
N ASP A 92 8.39 -8.47 -0.31
CA ASP A 92 8.45 -7.56 0.83
C ASP A 92 9.91 -7.19 1.16
N VAL A 93 10.20 -5.89 1.15
CA VAL A 93 11.53 -5.32 1.41
C VAL A 93 11.55 -4.36 2.60
N CYS A 94 10.51 -4.36 3.46
CA CYS A 94 10.42 -3.41 4.57
C CYS A 94 11.60 -3.51 5.56
N ASP A 95 12.18 -4.70 5.72
CA ASP A 95 13.35 -4.95 6.58
C ASP A 95 14.61 -4.23 6.10
N GLN A 96 14.68 -3.88 4.82
CA GLN A 96 15.76 -3.12 4.21
C GLN A 96 15.59 -1.60 4.34
N ILE A 97 14.46 -1.13 4.91
CA ILE A 97 14.09 0.29 4.91
C ILE A 97 13.90 0.79 6.36
N PRO A 98 14.97 1.27 7.02
CA PRO A 98 14.94 1.61 8.45
C PRO A 98 13.93 2.71 8.80
N TRP A 99 13.78 3.71 7.93
CA TRP A 99 12.84 4.80 8.19
C TRP A 99 11.38 4.31 8.17
N VAL A 100 11.03 3.32 7.33
CA VAL A 100 9.67 2.75 7.31
C VAL A 100 9.41 1.95 8.59
N THR A 101 10.37 1.12 8.98
CA THR A 101 10.27 0.35 10.23
C THR A 101 10.13 1.27 11.45
N SER A 102 10.81 2.41 11.45
CA SER A 102 10.70 3.44 12.49
C SER A 102 9.36 4.19 12.42
N ALA A 103 8.88 4.48 11.21
CA ALA A 103 7.67 5.24 10.94
C ALA A 103 6.38 4.46 11.23
N ILE A 104 6.38 3.15 11.02
CA ILE A 104 5.20 2.30 11.10
C ILE A 104 5.43 1.27 12.19
N SER A 105 4.96 1.58 13.39
CA SER A 105 4.96 0.62 14.48
C SER A 105 4.14 -0.61 14.07
N GLN A 106 4.74 -1.79 14.15
CA GLN A 106 4.06 -3.06 13.92
C GLN A 106 3.50 -3.22 12.49
N LEU A 107 4.34 -2.97 11.47
CA LEU A 107 4.07 -3.15 10.04
C LEU A 107 3.21 -4.38 9.71
N THR A 108 3.57 -5.53 10.28
CA THR A 108 2.95 -6.82 9.98
C THR A 108 1.88 -7.24 11.01
N ASN A 109 1.50 -6.34 11.93
CA ASN A 109 0.42 -6.62 12.87
C ASN A 109 -0.94 -6.43 12.19
N ILE A 110 -1.58 -7.56 11.90
CA ILE A 110 -2.92 -7.65 11.32
C ILE A 110 -3.95 -6.79 12.07
N ALA A 111 -3.95 -6.80 13.41
CA ALA A 111 -4.89 -6.04 14.23
C ALA A 111 -4.67 -4.51 14.14
N LYS A 112 -3.52 -4.06 13.63
CA LYS A 112 -3.20 -2.64 13.37
C LYS A 112 -3.27 -2.29 11.88
N GLY A 113 -3.60 -3.25 11.03
CA GLY A 113 -3.53 -3.15 9.57
C GLY A 113 -2.20 -3.69 9.06
N TYR A 114 -2.28 -4.70 8.21
CA TYR A 114 -1.09 -5.33 7.62
C TYR A 114 -0.53 -4.44 6.49
N THR A 115 0.76 -4.13 6.59
CA THR A 115 1.51 -3.27 5.67
C THR A 115 2.81 -3.95 5.26
N PHE A 116 3.17 -3.86 3.99
CA PHE A 116 4.41 -4.38 3.41
C PHE A 116 5.01 -3.37 2.43
N CYS A 117 6.25 -3.60 1.99
CA CYS A 117 6.99 -2.66 1.14
C CYS A 117 7.41 -3.32 -0.17
N CYS A 118 7.44 -2.58 -1.27
CA CYS A 118 8.00 -3.04 -2.53
C CYS A 118 9.09 -2.07 -3.03
N THR A 119 9.94 -2.55 -3.93
CA THR A 119 10.64 -1.66 -4.87
C THR A 119 9.62 -0.97 -5.79
N ALA A 120 10.01 0.16 -6.38
CA ALA A 120 9.16 0.85 -7.36
C ALA A 120 8.83 -0.02 -8.59
N ALA A 121 9.82 -0.79 -9.06
CA ALA A 121 9.67 -1.71 -10.19
C ALA A 121 8.66 -2.84 -9.90
N GLU A 122 8.74 -3.47 -8.72
CA GLU A 122 7.81 -4.54 -8.35
C GLU A 122 6.40 -3.98 -8.05
N LEU A 123 6.28 -2.75 -7.55
CA LEU A 123 4.99 -2.06 -7.47
C LEU A 123 4.38 -1.89 -8.86
N HIS A 124 5.12 -1.38 -9.85
CA HIS A 124 4.62 -1.20 -11.21
C HIS A 124 4.22 -2.53 -11.87
N LYS A 125 4.99 -3.59 -11.62
CA LYS A 125 4.68 -4.94 -12.10
C LYS A 125 3.37 -5.48 -11.50
N ALA A 126 3.13 -5.24 -10.21
CA ALA A 126 1.89 -5.64 -9.54
C ALA A 126 0.70 -4.73 -9.90
N ILE A 127 0.96 -3.46 -10.14
CA ILE A 127 -0.02 -2.39 -10.38
C ILE A 127 0.44 -1.59 -11.60
N SER A 128 0.04 -2.01 -12.80
CA SER A 128 0.56 -1.50 -14.08
C SER A 128 0.35 -0.01 -14.35
N PHE A 129 -0.54 0.65 -13.61
CA PHE A 129 -0.75 2.10 -13.68
C PHE A 129 0.04 2.90 -12.62
N ALA A 130 0.73 2.23 -11.69
CA ALA A 130 1.68 2.90 -10.82
C ALA A 130 2.86 3.44 -11.65
N PRO A 131 3.63 4.44 -11.15
CA PRO A 131 4.77 4.98 -11.87
C PRO A 131 5.77 3.89 -12.27
N ASN A 132 6.20 3.91 -13.53
CA ASN A 132 7.24 3.03 -14.04
C ASN A 132 8.62 3.61 -13.69
N LEU A 133 9.12 3.28 -12.51
CA LEU A 133 10.45 3.68 -12.04
C LEU A 133 11.26 2.43 -11.70
N ASP A 134 12.45 2.32 -12.29
CA ASP A 134 13.45 1.29 -11.96
C ASP A 134 14.65 1.96 -11.30
N VAL A 135 14.55 2.12 -9.98
CA VAL A 135 15.51 2.89 -9.17
C VAL A 135 15.78 2.18 -7.84
N PRO A 136 16.94 2.44 -7.19
CA PRO A 136 17.25 1.84 -5.89
C PRO A 136 16.25 2.21 -4.80
N LEU A 137 16.22 1.40 -3.73
CA LEU A 137 15.36 1.64 -2.57
C LEU A 137 15.69 2.97 -1.87
N PHE A 138 14.64 3.68 -1.48
CA PHE A 138 14.75 4.83 -0.59
C PHE A 138 14.82 4.34 0.86
N VAL A 139 16.04 4.32 1.41
CA VAL A 139 16.41 3.80 2.75
C VAL A 139 16.75 4.89 3.75
#